data_AF-A0A7C3C0K4-F1
#
_entry.id   AF-A0A7C3C0K4-F1
#
_cell.length_a   1.000
_cell.length_b   1.000
_cell.length_c   1.000
_cell.angle_alpha   90.00
_cell.angle_beta   90.00
_cell.angle_gamma   90.00
#
_symmetry.space_group_name_H-M   'P 1'
#
loop_
_entity.id
_entity.type
_entity.pdbx_description
1 polymer ?
#
loop_
_entity_poly.entity_id
_entity_poly.type
_entity_poly.pdbx_seq_one_letter_code
_entity_poly.pdbx_strand_id
1 'polypeptide(L)'
;PFGGVIITDWYASPQAPDERFKSTVYILDTNLRADALKVSIFKQVRSPNGWTDASVDADTARTIENSILTRARELYIATVDAK
;
A
#
# COMPACT_ATOMS: atom_id res chain seq x y z
N PRO A 1 13.31 1.11 -18.09
CA PRO A 1 12.18 1.32 -17.15
C PRO A 1 12.06 0.13 -16.18
N PHE A 2 12.66 0.25 -14.98
CA PHE A 2 12.39 -0.68 -13.89
C PHE A 2 11.11 -0.22 -13.19
N GLY A 3 9.96 -0.62 -13.72
CA GLY A 3 8.65 -0.33 -13.15
C GLY A 3 8.03 -1.62 -12.64
N GLY A 4 7.85 -1.73 -11.32
CA GLY A 4 7.20 -2.87 -10.69
C GLY A 4 5.78 -2.51 -10.26
N VAL A 5 4.85 -3.45 -10.38
CA VAL A 5 3.51 -3.31 -9.79
C VAL A 5 3.30 -4.46 -8.81
N ILE A 6 2.96 -4.12 -7.58
CA ILE A 6 2.58 -5.08 -6.55
C ILE A 6 1.08 -4.90 -6.30
N ILE A 7 0.33 -5.98 -6.45
CA ILE A 7 -1.11 -6.01 -6.18
C ILE A 7 -1.33 -6.99 -5.04
N THR A 8 -2.00 -6.54 -3.98
CA THR A 8 -2.41 -7.43 -2.90
C THR A 8 -3.76 -8.06 -3.20
N ASP A 9 -4.01 -9.22 -2.60
CA ASP A 9 -5.37 -9.71 -2.45
C ASP A 9 -6.20 -8.82 -1.52
N TRP A 10 -7.50 -9.08 -1.50
CA TRP A 10 -8.40 -8.48 -0.54
C TRP A 10 -8.14 -9.03 0.86
N TYR A 11 -7.94 -8.13 1.82
CA TYR A 11 -7.77 -8.45 3.24
C TYR A 11 -8.87 -7.79 4.07
N ALA A 12 -9.51 -8.56 4.94
CA ALA A 12 -10.45 -8.08 5.96
C ALA A 12 -9.85 -8.35 7.34
N SER A 13 -9.85 -7.33 8.21
CA SER A 13 -9.36 -7.50 9.57
C SER A 13 -10.34 -8.36 10.37
N PRO A 14 -9.88 -9.29 11.23
CA PRO A 14 -10.76 -10.02 12.14
C PRO A 14 -11.58 -9.12 13.07
N GLN A 15 -11.08 -7.91 13.36
CA GLN A 15 -11.78 -6.90 14.16
C GLN A 15 -12.84 -6.12 13.38
N ALA A 16 -12.77 -6.14 12.04
CA ALA A 16 -13.70 -5.45 11.15
C ALA A 16 -13.96 -6.31 9.89
N PRO A 17 -14.67 -7.44 10.04
CA PRO A 17 -14.83 -8.43 8.96
C PRO A 17 -15.77 -7.95 7.83
N ASP A 18 -16.56 -6.90 8.09
CA ASP A 18 -17.48 -6.30 7.14
C ASP A 18 -16.82 -5.24 6.24
N GLU A 19 -15.53 -4.99 6.39
CA GLU A 19 -14.75 -4.20 5.45
C GLU A 19 -13.52 -4.96 4.98
N ARG A 20 -13.17 -4.75 3.72
CA ARG A 20 -11.98 -5.32 3.11
C ARG A 20 -11.23 -4.28 2.31
N PHE A 21 -9.92 -4.44 2.27
CA PHE A 21 -9.00 -3.56 1.59
C PHE A 21 -8.14 -4.34 0.62
N LYS A 22 -7.83 -3.75 -0.53
CA LYS A 22 -6.71 -4.18 -1.37
C LYS A 22 -5.87 -2.97 -1.73
N SER A 23 -4.60 -3.21 -2.00
CA SER A 23 -3.64 -2.18 -2.39
C SER A 23 -3.03 -2.52 -3.74
N THR A 24 -2.81 -1.48 -4.53
CA THR A 24 -1.93 -1.54 -5.70
C THR A 24 -0.81 -0.55 -5.50
N VAL A 25 0.42 -1.05 -5.56
CA VAL A 25 1.63 -0.29 -5.34
C VAL A 25 2.41 -0.23 -6.64
N TYR A 26 2.68 0.98 -7.11
CA TYR A 26 3.49 1.25 -8.29
C TYR A 26 4.86 1.75 -7.86
N ILE A 27 5.89 1.01 -8.25
CA ILE A 27 7.28 1.39 -8.07
C ILE A 27 7.71 2.11 -9.34
N LEU A 28 7.91 3.42 -9.23
CA LEU A 28 8.21 4.31 -10.35
C LEU A 28 9.72 4.48 -10.54
N ASP A 29 10.49 4.32 -9.47
CA ASP A 29 11.95 4.47 -9.49
C ASP A 29 12.63 3.63 -8.39
N THR A 30 13.91 3.32 -8.59
CA THR A 30 14.75 2.60 -7.64
C THR A 30 15.34 3.50 -6.55
N ASN A 31 15.42 4.81 -6.81
CA ASN A 31 15.85 5.78 -5.81
C ASN A 31 14.71 6.01 -4.79
N LEU A 32 14.99 5.87 -3.49
CA LEU A 32 14.02 5.99 -2.39
C LEU A 32 13.59 7.45 -2.09
N ARG A 33 13.21 8.20 -3.13
CA ARG A 33 12.64 9.55 -3.06
C ARG A 33 11.12 9.51 -2.85
N ALA A 34 10.54 10.65 -2.45
CA ALA A 34 9.12 10.74 -2.07
C ALA A 34 8.15 10.45 -3.22
N ASP A 35 8.56 10.70 -4.47
CA ASP A 35 7.78 10.52 -5.70
C ASP A 35 8.09 9.20 -6.42
N ALA A 36 8.95 8.33 -5.87
CA ALA A 36 9.32 7.06 -6.49
C ALA A 36 8.27 5.94 -6.29
N LEU A 37 7.24 6.20 -5.48
CA LEU A 37 6.22 5.23 -5.10
C LEU A 37 4.84 5.88 -5.21
N LYS A 38 3.87 5.14 -5.75
CA LYS A 38 2.46 5.52 -5.70
C LYS A 38 1.63 4.35 -5.19
N VAL A 39 0.75 4.60 -4.23
CA VAL A 39 -0.14 3.60 -3.65
C VAL A 39 -1.59 3.96 -3.94
N SER A 40 -2.36 2.97 -4.37
CA SER A 40 -3.81 3.08 -4.55
C SER A 40 -4.50 2.07 -3.65
N ILE A 41 -5.31 2.56 -2.71
CA ILE A 41 -6.08 1.74 -1.78
C ILE A 41 -7.52 1.69 -2.22
N PHE A 42 -8.08 0.49 -2.22
CA PHE A 42 -9.48 0.24 -2.51
C PHE A 42 -10.12 -0.35 -1.27
N LYS A 43 -11.30 0.14 -0.91
CA LYS A 43 -12.10 -0.39 0.19
C LYS A 43 -13.44 -0.86 -0.34
N GLN A 44 -13.87 -2.01 0.16
CA GLN A 44 -15.23 -2.49 -0.02
C GLN A 44 -15.85 -2.80 1.34
N VAL A 45 -17.13 -2.48 1.47
CA VAL A 45 -17.93 -2.81 2.64
C VAL A 45 -18.94 -3.88 2.26
N ARG A 46 -19.19 -4.82 3.16
CA ARG A 46 -20.18 -5.87 3.00
C ARG A 46 -21.57 -5.27 3.16
N SER A 47 -22.41 -5.49 2.14
CA SER A 47 -23.82 -5.14 2.11
C SER A 47 -24.67 -6.41 1.95
N PRO A 48 -26.00 -6.34 2.12
CA PRO A 48 -26.89 -7.47 1.88
C PRO A 48 -26.77 -8.06 0.46
N ASN A 49 -26.34 -7.25 -0.51
CA ASN A 49 -26.18 -7.63 -1.92
C ASN A 49 -24.73 -8.03 -2.27
N GLY A 50 -23.84 -8.14 -1.29
CA GLY A 50 -22.42 -8.46 -1.46
C GLY A 50 -21.51 -7.26 -1.19
N TRP A 51 -20.31 -7.29 -1.76
CA TRP A 51 -19.30 -6.24 -1.54
C TRP A 51 -19.56 -5.02 -2.41
N THR A 52 -19.55 -3.84 -1.81
CA THR A 52 -19.75 -2.56 -2.50
C THR A 52 -18.58 -1.62 -2.23
N ASP A 53 -18.12 -0.92 -3.27
CA ASP A 53 -17.02 0.03 -3.16
C ASP A 53 -17.37 1.15 -2.19
N ALA A 54 -16.41 1.52 -1.35
CA ALA A 54 -16.55 2.56 -0.35
C ALA A 54 -15.35 3.51 -0.40
N SER A 55 -15.58 4.77 -0.02
CA SER A 55 -14.53 5.78 -0.01
C SER A 55 -13.45 5.43 1.02
N VAL A 56 -12.20 5.55 0.59
CA VAL A 56 -11.03 5.52 1.47
C VAL A 56 -10.61 6.96 1.72
N ASP A 57 -10.17 7.25 2.93
CA ASP A 57 -9.58 8.54 3.24
C ASP A 57 -8.29 8.72 2.41
N ALA A 58 -8.16 9.85 1.72
CA ALA A 58 -6.97 10.16 0.92
C ALA A 58 -5.69 10.15 1.75
N ASP A 59 -5.76 10.47 3.04
CA ASP A 59 -4.62 10.45 3.95
C ASP A 59 -4.17 9.02 4.30
N THR A 60 -5.03 8.01 4.13
CA THR A 60 -4.66 6.59 4.30
C THR A 60 -3.60 6.19 3.27
N ALA A 61 -3.80 6.54 2.00
CA ALA A 61 -2.86 6.19 0.94
C ALA A 61 -1.49 6.85 1.17
N ARG A 62 -1.47 8.14 1.52
CA ARG A 62 -0.25 8.89 1.84
C ARG A 62 0.50 8.31 3.03
N THR A 63 -0.24 7.92 4.08
CA THR A 63 0.37 7.32 5.27
C THR A 63 1.06 6.01 4.92
N ILE A 64 0.41 5.15 4.13
CA ILE A 64 1.00 3.89 3.67
C ILE A 64 2.23 4.14 2.78
N GLU A 65 2.18 5.10 1.85
CA GLU A 65 3.33 5.50 1.03
C GLU A 65 4.54 5.87 1.90
N ASN A 66 4.33 6.74 2.88
CA ASN A 66 5.38 7.18 3.81
C ASN A 66 5.93 6.04 4.67
N SER A 67 5.07 5.12 5.12
CA SER A 67 5.49 3.93 5.88
C SER A 67 6.35 2.99 5.03
N ILE A 68 5.96 2.76 3.77
CA ILE A 68 6.75 1.92 2.84
C ILE A 68 8.11 2.57 2.59
N LEU A 69 8.15 3.87 2.27
CA LEU A 69 9.40 4.59 2.01
C LEU A 69 10.33 4.61 3.23
N THR A 70 9.77 4.84 4.43
CA THR A 70 10.53 4.80 5.68
C THR A 70 11.14 3.42 5.88
N ARG A 71 10.33 2.36 5.79
CA ARG A 71 10.81 0.99 5.98
C ARG A 71 11.83 0.57 4.92
N ALA A 72 11.65 1.00 3.67
CA ALA A 72 12.60 0.73 2.60
C ALA A 72 13.96 1.39 2.85
N ARG A 73 13.99 2.62 3.38
CA ARG A 73 15.24 3.31 3.76
C ARG A 73 15.97 2.59 4.88
N GLU A 74 15.25 2.16 5.91
CA GLU A 74 15.82 1.36 7.00
C GLU A 74 16.47 0.08 6.47
N LEU A 75 15.77 -0.67 5.61
CA LEU A 75 16.30 -1.88 5.00
C LEU A 75 17.52 -1.59 4.12
N TYR A 76 17.49 -0.50 3.34
CA TYR A 76 18.62 -0.09 2.51
C TYR A 76 19.87 0.18 3.34
N ILE A 77 19.76 0.97 4.41
CA ILE A 77 20.88 1.28 5.32
C ILE A 77 21.43 -0.01 5.93
N ALA A 78 20.56 -0.87 6.47
CA ALA A 78 20.98 -2.14 7.04
C ALA A 78 21.71 -3.06 6.04
N THR A 79 21.38 -2.96 4.75
CA THR A 79 22.05 -3.75 3.69
C THR A 79 23.41 -3.15 3.30
N VAL A 80 23.55 -1.83 3.38
CA VAL A 80 24.82 -1.13 3.13
C VAL A 80 25.80 -1.32 4.29
N ASP A 81 25.33 -1.22 5.54
CA ASP A 81 26.16 -1.40 6.73
C ASP A 81 26.63 -2.84 6.93
N ALA A 82 25.91 -3.81 6.34
CA ALA A 82 26.27 -5.23 6.38
C ALA A 82 27.33 -5.63 5.32
N LYS A 83 27.75 -4.70 4.46
CA LYS A 83 28.79 -4.91 3.43
C LYS A 83 30.13 -4.35 3.87
#